data_AF-A0A4R2LGC7-F1
#
_entry.id   AF-A0A4R2LGC7-F1
#
_cell.length_a   1.000
_cell.length_b   1.000
_cell.length_c   1.000
_cell.angle_alpha   90.00
_cell.angle_beta   90.00
_cell.angle_gamma   90.00
#
_symmetry.space_group_name_H-M   'P 1'
#
loop_
_entity.id
_entity.type
_entity.pdbx_description
1 polymer ?
#
loop_
_entity_poly.entity_id
_entity_poly.type
_entity_poly.pdbx_seq_one_letter_code
_entity_poly.pdbx_strand_id
1 'polypeptide(L)'
;MLESVRHGWYSLAPHCEVEFEHGVPVRIACEWSRKPEHEASLVDDIHALCGFRVSIGAWSGDGSPEREAPLTVAAAEFDGVLTRRARSAAATFFDRYGHALRPQDTDFEEEAYAQDFIAAMHHCGVGWDDVDKEAHFAAWRRTLHAEAERLVARDGEVQEEP
;
A
#
# COMPACT_ATOMS: atom_id res chain seq x y z
N MET A 1 7.88 -13.74 -8.47
CA MET A 1 9.29 -13.69 -8.04
C MET A 1 9.73 -12.24 -8.20
N LEU A 2 9.71 -11.47 -7.10
CA LEU A 2 10.08 -10.04 -7.11
C LEU A 2 11.56 -9.97 -6.71
N GLU A 3 12.45 -10.18 -7.68
CA GLU A 3 13.89 -9.96 -7.46
C GLU A 3 14.16 -8.45 -7.40
N SER A 4 14.89 -8.05 -6.35
CA SER A 4 15.32 -6.70 -5.95
C SER A 4 14.27 -5.76 -5.33
N VAL A 5 13.70 -6.15 -4.19
CA VAL A 5 13.13 -5.18 -3.24
C VAL A 5 14.26 -4.56 -2.43
N ARG A 6 14.49 -3.25 -2.56
CA ARG A 6 15.36 -2.48 -1.66
C ARG A 6 14.50 -1.53 -0.85
N HIS A 7 14.24 -1.86 0.42
CA HIS A 7 13.55 -0.94 1.34
C HIS A 7 12.20 -0.39 0.82
N GLY A 8 11.39 -1.21 0.15
CA GLY A 8 10.10 -0.77 -0.40
C GLY A 8 10.15 -0.25 -1.84
N TRP A 9 11.34 -0.15 -2.45
CA TRP A 9 11.52 0.21 -3.85
C TRP A 9 11.52 -1.00 -4.78
N TYR A 10 10.86 -0.83 -5.93
CA TYR A 10 10.68 -1.83 -6.97
C TYR A 10 11.02 -1.26 -8.34
N SER A 11 11.79 -1.98 -9.14
CA SER A 11 12.15 -1.60 -10.50
C SER A 11 10.93 -1.68 -11.44
N LEU A 12 10.63 -0.62 -12.18
CA LEU A 12 9.56 -0.60 -13.19
C LEU A 12 10.09 -0.82 -14.60
N ALA A 13 11.11 -0.05 -14.97
CA ALA A 13 11.80 -0.13 -16.26
C ALA A 13 13.26 0.29 -16.04
N PRO A 14 14.16 0.19 -17.04
CA PRO A 14 15.51 0.71 -16.91
C PRO A 14 15.44 2.16 -16.41
N HIS A 15 16.17 2.45 -15.32
CA HIS A 15 16.33 3.80 -14.76
C HIS A 15 15.13 4.39 -14.02
N CYS A 16 14.11 3.60 -13.64
CA CYS A 16 13.08 4.06 -12.68
C CYS A 16 12.69 2.99 -11.66
N GLU A 17 12.43 3.46 -10.45
CA GLU A 17 11.99 2.67 -9.32
C GLU A 17 10.73 3.31 -8.70
N VAL A 18 9.85 2.50 -8.13
CA VAL A 18 8.65 2.93 -7.41
C VAL A 18 8.69 2.44 -5.98
N GLU A 19 8.38 3.34 -5.06
CA GLU A 19 8.25 3.05 -3.64
C GLU A 19 6.82 2.61 -3.31
N PHE A 20 6.71 1.55 -2.54
CA PHE A 20 5.46 1.07 -1.99
C PHE A 20 5.48 1.10 -0.46
N GLU A 21 4.40 1.64 0.12
CA GLU A 21 4.08 1.52 1.53
C GLU A 21 2.90 0.56 1.68
N HIS A 22 3.09 -0.56 2.38
CA HIS A 22 2.03 -1.56 2.60
C HIS A 22 1.34 -2.02 1.30
N GLY A 23 2.10 -2.08 0.20
CA GLY A 23 1.58 -2.44 -1.13
C GLY A 23 0.84 -1.32 -1.87
N VAL A 24 0.89 -0.08 -1.38
CA VAL A 24 0.32 1.12 -2.02
C VAL A 24 1.47 1.94 -2.62
N PRO A 25 1.43 2.30 -3.91
CA PRO A 25 2.49 3.09 -4.53
C PRO A 25 2.42 4.53 -4.01
N VAL A 26 3.55 5.06 -3.53
CA VAL A 26 3.59 6.41 -2.90
C VAL A 26 4.50 7.40 -3.62
N ARG A 27 5.55 6.90 -4.27
CA ARG A 27 6.57 7.75 -4.90
C ARG A 27 7.23 7.00 -6.06
N ILE A 28 7.66 7.73 -7.07
CA ILE A 28 8.48 7.22 -8.17
C ILE A 28 9.79 8.01 -8.23
N ALA A 29 10.89 7.31 -8.45
CA ALA A 29 12.21 7.87 -8.71
C ALA A 29 12.67 7.44 -10.10
N CYS A 30 13.28 8.36 -10.84
CA CYS A 30 13.82 8.10 -12.17
C CYS A 30 15.13 8.85 -12.39
N GLU A 31 16.05 8.28 -13.16
CA GLU A 31 17.22 9.05 -13.60
C GLU A 31 16.80 10.25 -14.47
N TRP A 32 17.54 11.36 -14.34
CA TRP A 32 17.26 12.63 -15.04
C TRP A 32 17.31 12.51 -16.58
N SER A 33 17.98 11.47 -17.09
CA SER A 33 18.11 11.17 -18.52
C SER A 33 16.78 10.73 -19.15
N ARG A 34 15.81 10.25 -18.35
CA ARG A 34 14.50 9.85 -18.85
C ARG A 34 13.60 11.07 -19.02
N LYS A 35 13.07 11.28 -20.22
CA LYS A 35 12.21 12.44 -20.52
C LYS A 35 10.76 12.26 -20.01
N PRO A 36 10.06 13.36 -19.66
CA PRO A 36 8.65 13.35 -19.21
C PRO A 36 7.65 12.75 -20.21
N GLU A 37 7.99 12.70 -21.51
CA GLU A 37 7.16 12.08 -22.56
C GLU A 37 6.85 10.57 -22.36
N HIS A 38 7.40 9.94 -21.31
CA HIS A 38 7.13 8.55 -20.92
C HIS A 38 6.21 8.41 -19.69
N GLU A 39 5.62 9.49 -19.17
CA GLU A 39 4.77 9.42 -17.99
C GLU A 39 3.57 8.48 -18.16
N ALA A 40 2.91 8.48 -19.33
CA ALA A 40 1.81 7.58 -19.61
C ALA A 40 2.23 6.10 -19.49
N SER A 41 3.38 5.73 -20.07
CA SER A 41 3.90 4.36 -19.93
C SER A 41 4.27 4.01 -18.49
N LEU A 42 4.75 4.97 -17.70
CA LEU A 42 5.08 4.75 -16.29
C LEU A 42 3.82 4.48 -15.46
N VAL A 43 2.73 5.20 -15.73
CA VAL A 43 1.44 4.95 -15.09
C VAL A 43 0.92 3.56 -15.44
N ASP A 44 1.02 3.15 -16.71
CA ASP A 44 0.64 1.80 -17.15
C ASP A 44 1.51 0.71 -16.49
N ASP A 45 2.81 0.93 -16.37
CA ASP A 45 3.74 0.01 -15.70
C ASP A 45 3.40 -0.13 -14.21
N ILE A 46 3.13 1.00 -13.52
CA ILE A 46 2.70 0.98 -12.11
C ILE A 46 1.37 0.25 -11.97
N HIS A 47 0.43 0.50 -12.89
CA HIS A 47 -0.85 -0.19 -12.90
C HIS A 47 -0.69 -1.69 -13.14
N ALA A 48 0.19 -2.11 -14.04
CA ALA A 48 0.49 -3.53 -14.27
C ALA A 48 1.14 -4.17 -13.03
N LEU A 49 2.01 -3.44 -12.33
CA LEU A 49 2.71 -3.92 -11.15
C LEU A 49 1.78 -4.10 -9.94
N CYS A 50 0.87 -3.16 -9.73
CA CYS A 50 0.12 -3.07 -8.49
C CYS A 50 -1.40 -2.95 -8.66
N GLY A 51 -1.95 -2.95 -9.86
CA GLY A 51 -3.39 -2.88 -10.12
C GLY A 51 -4.07 -1.54 -9.81
N PHE A 52 -3.37 -0.56 -9.23
CA PHE A 52 -3.96 0.77 -8.96
C PHE A 52 -3.77 1.71 -10.14
N ARG A 53 -4.78 2.54 -10.39
CA ARG A 53 -4.62 3.70 -11.27
C ARG A 53 -4.00 4.83 -10.46
N VAL A 54 -2.98 5.48 -11.03
CA VAL A 54 -2.24 6.55 -10.35
C VAL A 54 -2.09 7.78 -11.24
N SER A 55 -1.87 8.93 -10.63
CA SER A 55 -1.33 10.13 -11.27
C SER A 55 0.03 10.45 -10.68
N ILE A 56 0.96 10.87 -11.55
CA ILE A 56 2.29 11.34 -11.15
C ILE A 56 2.20 12.83 -10.85
N GLY A 57 2.66 13.23 -9.66
CA GLY A 57 2.72 14.62 -9.24
C GLY A 57 3.90 15.39 -9.86
N ALA A 58 4.19 16.57 -9.32
CA ALA A 58 5.32 17.37 -9.80
C ALA A 58 6.65 16.68 -9.50
N TRP A 59 7.50 16.57 -10.52
CA TRP A 59 8.88 16.12 -10.36
C TRP A 59 9.70 17.14 -9.57
N SER A 60 10.58 16.62 -8.72
CA SER A 60 11.54 17.36 -7.91
C SER A 60 12.91 16.69 -7.98
N GLY A 61 13.97 17.39 -7.54
CA GLY A 61 15.35 16.86 -7.54
C GLY A 61 16.34 17.65 -8.40
N ASP A 62 16.16 18.97 -8.55
CA ASP A 62 17.10 19.81 -9.30
C ASP A 62 18.55 19.64 -8.82
N GLY A 63 19.43 19.21 -9.73
CA GLY A 63 20.86 19.00 -9.45
C GLY A 63 21.23 17.61 -8.92
N SER A 64 20.26 16.71 -8.75
CA SER A 64 20.47 15.29 -8.47
C SER A 64 20.56 14.48 -9.78
N PRO A 65 21.30 13.36 -9.83
CA PRO A 65 21.22 12.42 -10.95
C PRO A 65 19.82 11.79 -11.11
N GLU A 66 19.01 11.83 -10.04
CA GLU A 66 17.67 11.26 -9.96
C GLU A 66 16.63 12.34 -9.64
N ARG A 67 15.45 12.19 -10.22
CA ARG A 67 14.25 12.97 -9.91
C ARG A 67 13.19 12.10 -9.28
N GLU A 68 12.41 12.71 -8.40
CA GLU A 68 11.32 12.05 -7.71
C GLU A 68 10.00 12.80 -7.89
N ALA A 69 8.91 12.05 -7.96
CA ALA A 69 7.56 12.60 -7.96
C ALA A 69 6.66 11.79 -7.00
N PRO A 70 5.79 12.46 -6.23
CA PRO A 70 4.77 11.76 -5.45
C PRO A 70 3.76 11.10 -6.38
N LEU A 71 3.20 9.98 -5.95
CA LEU A 71 2.11 9.28 -6.64
C LEU A 71 0.81 9.48 -5.87
N THR A 72 -0.27 9.75 -6.60
CA THR A 72 -1.62 9.79 -6.05
C THR A 72 -2.43 8.67 -6.69
N VAL A 73 -2.99 7.79 -5.87
CA VAL A 73 -3.90 6.73 -6.31
C VAL A 73 -5.26 7.34 -6.63
N ALA A 74 -5.93 6.87 -7.69
CA ALA A 74 -7.25 7.37 -8.04
C ALA A 74 -8.24 7.16 -6.89
N ALA A 75 -9.06 8.17 -6.57
CA ALA A 75 -10.03 8.12 -5.46
C ALA A 75 -11.00 6.92 -5.56
N ALA A 76 -11.33 6.45 -6.77
CA ALA A 76 -12.15 5.27 -6.99
C ALA A 76 -11.52 3.96 -6.46
N GLU A 77 -10.22 3.95 -6.15
CA GLU A 77 -9.48 2.79 -5.61
C GLU A 77 -9.34 2.84 -4.08
N PHE A 78 -9.99 3.78 -3.40
CA PHE A 78 -9.85 4.00 -1.96
C PHE A 78 -10.07 2.74 -1.12
N ASP A 79 -11.12 1.97 -1.41
CA ASP A 79 -11.38 0.68 -0.76
C ASP A 79 -10.29 -0.36 -1.02
N GLY A 80 -9.68 -0.33 -2.20
CA GLY A 80 -8.55 -1.18 -2.55
C GLY A 80 -7.30 -0.82 -1.74
N VAL A 81 -7.05 0.47 -1.52
CA VAL A 81 -5.96 0.96 -0.65
C VAL A 81 -6.20 0.53 0.80
N LEU A 82 -7.41 0.76 1.34
CA LEU A 82 -7.78 0.31 2.68
C LEU A 82 -7.67 -1.21 2.84
N THR A 83 -8.04 -1.98 1.81
CA THR A 83 -7.91 -3.45 1.82
C THR A 83 -6.45 -3.89 1.96
N ARG A 84 -5.50 -3.23 1.26
CA ARG A 84 -4.07 -3.56 1.40
C ARG A 84 -3.53 -3.20 2.76
N ARG A 85 -3.94 -2.03 3.27
CA ARG A 85 -3.56 -1.55 4.59
C ARG A 85 -4.09 -2.46 5.70
N ALA A 86 -5.35 -2.87 5.64
CA ALA A 86 -5.93 -3.87 6.53
C ALA A 86 -5.13 -5.19 6.55
N ARG A 87 -4.70 -5.68 5.38
CA ARG A 87 -3.85 -6.88 5.30
C ARG A 87 -2.49 -6.67 5.94
N SER A 88 -1.89 -5.51 5.74
CA SER A 88 -0.62 -5.18 6.38
C SER A 88 -0.76 -5.03 7.90
N ALA A 89 -1.84 -4.42 8.38
CA ALA A 89 -2.15 -4.30 9.80
C ALA A 89 -2.35 -5.69 10.44
N ALA A 90 -3.05 -6.61 9.74
CA ALA A 90 -3.17 -8.00 10.17
C ALA A 90 -1.81 -8.70 10.27
N ALA A 91 -0.93 -8.48 9.28
CA ALA A 91 0.43 -9.03 9.32
C ALA A 91 1.24 -8.47 10.49
N THR A 92 1.18 -7.16 10.75
CA THR A 92 1.83 -6.53 11.91
C THR A 92 1.29 -7.05 13.24
N PHE A 93 -0.03 -7.23 13.35
CA PHE A 93 -0.64 -7.81 14.54
C PHE A 93 -0.14 -9.24 14.76
N PHE A 94 -0.23 -10.07 13.73
CA PHE A 94 0.19 -11.47 13.79
C PHE A 94 1.68 -11.60 14.15
N ASP A 95 2.55 -10.82 13.52
CA ASP A 95 3.99 -10.81 13.83
C ASP A 95 4.27 -10.47 15.30
N ARG A 96 3.49 -9.54 15.86
CA ARG A 96 3.67 -9.08 17.24
C ARG A 96 3.09 -10.02 18.30
N TYR A 97 1.92 -10.61 18.04
CA TYR A 97 1.14 -11.35 19.05
C TYR A 97 1.02 -12.85 18.79
N GLY A 98 1.31 -13.31 17.57
CA GLY A 98 1.29 -14.73 17.19
C GLY A 98 -0.10 -15.38 17.18
N HIS A 99 -1.18 -14.58 17.15
CA HIS A 99 -2.55 -15.09 17.10
C HIS A 99 -3.45 -14.19 16.24
N ALA A 100 -4.64 -14.70 15.89
CA ALA A 100 -5.67 -13.92 15.20
C ALA A 100 -6.31 -12.92 16.15
N LEU A 101 -6.89 -11.85 15.61
CA LEU A 101 -7.60 -10.86 16.41
C LEU A 101 -8.79 -11.49 17.15
N ARG A 102 -9.01 -11.02 18.38
CA ARG A 102 -10.09 -11.48 19.26
C ARG A 102 -10.98 -10.29 19.65
N PRO A 103 -12.20 -10.52 20.17
CA PRO A 103 -13.12 -9.43 20.53
C PRO A 103 -12.59 -8.42 21.54
N GLN A 104 -11.54 -8.75 22.31
CA GLN A 104 -10.88 -7.85 23.26
C GLN A 104 -9.77 -6.97 22.64
N ASP A 105 -9.37 -7.22 21.39
CA ASP A 105 -8.26 -6.50 20.73
C ASP A 105 -8.76 -5.20 20.06
N THR A 106 -9.86 -4.62 20.54
CA THR A 106 -10.53 -3.45 19.96
C THR A 106 -9.63 -2.22 19.93
N ASP A 107 -8.77 -2.05 20.93
CA ASP A 107 -7.85 -0.91 21.00
C ASP A 107 -6.90 -0.90 19.79
N PHE A 108 -6.42 -2.08 19.38
CA PHE A 108 -5.61 -2.21 18.17
C PHE A 108 -6.41 -1.91 16.90
N GLU A 109 -7.65 -2.41 16.81
CA GLU A 109 -8.50 -2.16 15.63
C GLU A 109 -8.77 -0.67 15.43
N GLU A 110 -9.10 0.05 16.50
CA GLU A 110 -9.42 1.48 16.44
C GLU A 110 -8.19 2.30 16.07
N GLU A 111 -7.03 2.03 16.69
CA GLU A 111 -5.78 2.73 16.38
C GLU A 111 -5.30 2.45 14.95
N ALA A 112 -5.27 1.18 14.55
CA ALA A 112 -4.83 0.77 13.22
C ALA A 112 -5.76 1.34 12.14
N TYR A 113 -7.07 1.30 12.35
CA TYR A 113 -8.00 1.89 11.39
C TYR A 113 -7.82 3.40 11.24
N ALA A 114 -7.63 4.12 12.35
CA ALA A 114 -7.43 5.56 12.30
C ALA A 114 -6.17 5.92 11.47
N GLN A 115 -5.07 5.20 11.68
CA GLN A 115 -3.84 5.37 10.91
C GLN A 115 -4.02 5.02 9.44
N ASP A 116 -4.63 3.86 9.15
CA ASP A 116 -4.85 3.37 7.80
C ASP A 116 -5.77 4.27 6.98
N PHE A 117 -6.83 4.78 7.61
CA PHE A 117 -7.80 5.67 6.97
C PHE A 117 -7.19 7.01 6.61
N ILE A 118 -6.41 7.62 7.52
CA ILE A 118 -5.69 8.87 7.26
C ILE A 118 -4.69 8.67 6.12
N ALA A 119 -3.92 7.59 6.14
CA ALA A 119 -2.97 7.30 5.09
C ALA A 119 -3.66 7.02 3.74
N ALA A 120 -4.78 6.30 3.72
CA ALA A 120 -5.57 6.07 2.51
C ALA A 120 -6.10 7.38 1.91
N MET A 121 -6.61 8.30 2.74
CA MET A 121 -7.06 9.61 2.27
C MET A 121 -5.91 10.41 1.68
N HIS A 122 -4.74 10.39 2.33
CA HIS A 122 -3.55 11.07 1.84
C HIS A 122 -3.11 10.53 0.46
N HIS A 123 -2.99 9.20 0.31
CA HIS A 123 -2.56 8.60 -0.95
C HIS A 123 -3.59 8.74 -2.07
N CYS A 124 -4.88 8.83 -1.75
CA CYS A 124 -5.94 8.96 -2.74
C CYS A 124 -6.36 10.41 -3.02
N GLY A 125 -5.81 11.38 -2.28
CA GLY A 125 -6.16 12.80 -2.40
C GLY A 125 -7.63 13.10 -2.09
N VAL A 126 -8.27 12.32 -1.22
CA VAL A 126 -9.70 12.46 -0.87
C VAL A 126 -9.90 13.35 0.35
N GLY A 127 -10.96 14.15 0.35
CA GLY A 127 -11.35 14.96 1.49
C GLY A 127 -12.10 14.16 2.56
N TRP A 128 -12.08 14.66 3.79
CA TRP A 128 -12.79 14.05 4.92
C TRP A 128 -14.31 13.98 4.74
N ASP A 129 -14.88 14.91 3.97
CA ASP A 129 -16.32 15.03 3.74
C ASP A 129 -16.82 14.13 2.59
N ASP A 130 -15.90 13.51 1.83
CA ASP A 130 -16.21 12.72 0.63
C ASP A 130 -16.29 11.21 0.90
N VAL A 131 -16.14 10.78 2.16
CA VAL A 131 -15.95 9.37 2.54
C VAL A 131 -16.89 8.92 3.66
N ASP A 132 -17.54 7.76 3.48
CA ASP A 132 -18.38 7.13 4.50
C ASP A 132 -17.51 6.29 5.45
N LYS A 133 -17.08 6.91 6.55
CA LYS A 133 -16.20 6.29 7.54
C LYS A 133 -16.77 4.99 8.11
N GLU A 134 -18.07 4.93 8.37
CA GLU A 134 -18.66 3.76 9.01
C GLU A 134 -18.67 2.57 8.05
N ALA A 135 -19.05 2.79 6.79
CA ALA A 135 -19.00 1.76 5.76
C ALA A 135 -17.57 1.27 5.52
N HIS A 136 -16.61 2.18 5.42
CA HIS A 136 -15.20 1.85 5.21
C HIS A 136 -14.60 1.10 6.41
N PHE A 137 -14.94 1.48 7.65
CA PHE A 137 -14.50 0.76 8.84
C PHE A 137 -14.99 -0.69 8.85
N ALA A 138 -16.28 -0.89 8.57
CA ALA A 138 -16.85 -2.23 8.53
C ALA A 138 -16.19 -3.12 7.46
N ALA A 139 -15.88 -2.56 6.29
CA ALA A 139 -15.17 -3.28 5.23
C ALA A 139 -13.71 -3.58 5.58
N TRP A 140 -12.98 -2.58 6.09
CA TRP A 140 -11.60 -2.72 6.55
C TRP A 140 -11.48 -3.79 7.65
N ARG A 141 -12.37 -3.76 8.66
CA ARG A 141 -12.34 -4.72 9.77
C ARG A 141 -12.56 -6.16 9.30
N ARG A 142 -13.49 -6.37 8.37
CA ARG A 142 -13.71 -7.70 7.77
C ARG A 142 -12.43 -8.24 7.11
N THR A 143 -11.73 -7.38 6.36
CA THR A 143 -10.47 -7.75 5.70
C THR A 143 -9.37 -8.06 6.71
N LEU A 144 -9.24 -7.23 7.76
CA LEU A 144 -8.27 -7.41 8.84
C LEU A 144 -8.43 -8.78 9.51
N HIS A 145 -9.65 -9.11 9.93
CA HIS A 145 -9.95 -10.38 10.59
C HIS A 145 -9.67 -11.58 9.68
N ALA A 146 -10.18 -11.55 8.45
CA ALA A 146 -10.00 -12.64 7.51
C ALA A 146 -8.51 -12.88 7.20
N GLU A 147 -7.70 -11.82 7.09
CA GLU A 147 -6.27 -11.95 6.86
C GLU A 147 -5.52 -12.47 8.10
N ALA A 148 -5.87 -12.02 9.30
CA ALA A 148 -5.26 -12.49 10.53
C ALA A 148 -5.52 -13.99 10.76
N GLU A 149 -6.75 -14.45 10.50
CA GLU A 149 -7.10 -15.88 10.53
C GLU A 149 -6.29 -16.69 9.50
N ARG A 150 -6.16 -16.16 8.27
CA ARG A 150 -5.36 -16.79 7.21
C ARG A 150 -3.88 -16.94 7.59
N LEU A 151 -3.31 -15.93 8.26
CA LEU A 151 -1.92 -15.95 8.69
C LEU A 151 -1.65 -17.01 9.76
N VAL A 152 -2.55 -17.14 10.75
CA VAL A 152 -2.47 -18.19 11.79
C VAL A 152 -2.61 -19.57 11.17
N ALA A 153 -3.57 -19.77 10.28
CA ALA A 153 -3.77 -21.07 9.62
C ALA A 153 -2.51 -21.52 8.87
N ARG A 154 -1.88 -20.60 8.13
CA ARG A 154 -0.64 -20.88 7.41
C ARG A 154 0.54 -21.20 8.33
N ASP A 155 0.64 -20.55 9.49
CA ASP A 155 1.69 -20.87 10.47
C ASP A 155 1.48 -22.26 11.10
N GLY A 156 0.24 -22.62 11.39
CA GLY A 156 -0.13 -23.96 11.85
C GLY A 156 0.23 -25.06 10.85
N GLU A 157 -0.02 -24.83 9.55
CA GLU A 157 0.37 -25.76 8.48
C GLU A 157 1.89 -25.96 8.37
N VAL A 158 2.68 -24.89 8.56
CA VAL A 158 4.15 -24.96 8.48
C VAL A 158 4.76 -25.70 9.69
N GLN A 159 4.09 -25.69 10.84
CA GLN A 159 4.55 -26.42 12.03
C GLN A 159 4.23 -27.92 12.02
N GLU A 160 3.35 -28.38 11.12
CA GLU A 160 2.93 -29.79 11.02
C GLU A 160 3.74 -30.62 10.01
N GLU A 161 4.71 -30.05 9.28
CA GLU A 161 5.64 -30.80 8.42
C GLU A 161 6.85 -31.34 9.23
N PRO A 162 7.03 -32.67 9.35
CA PRO A 162 8.09 -33.31 10.16
C PRO A 162 9.48 -33.39 9.50
#